data_AF-A0A662DB94-F1
#
_entry.id   AF-A0A662DB94-F1
#
_cell.length_a   1.000
_cell.length_b   1.000
_cell.length_c   1.000
_cell.angle_alpha   90.00
_cell.angle_beta   90.00
_cell.angle_gamma   90.00
#
_symmetry.space_group_name_H-M   'P 1'
#
loop_
_entity.id
_entity.type
_entity.pdbx_description
1 polymer ?
#
loop_
_entity_poly.entity_id
_entity_poly.type
_entity_poly.pdbx_seq_one_letter_code
_entity_poly.pdbx_strand_id
1 'polypeptide(L)'
;MMSWYMDKMFPIGRRVAKVVRPVMSKVSTIPIADEAVFDAVARFYDRLDGIREILSDGDVTTARLVMNPEKMVISEAKRTYTYLGLFGYAVDSAIVNRVLPDSVSDPYFARWHEIQAGHLKDIEEGFAGTDVRSLRLFEEEMVGPELLRVVADELYGDIDPTHKLSEAQALRIDSSTEGGDVELVMSVPFVERDEVDLMRHGDEVFVTIGPYRRSLMLPDSLQRRTIRSAKIRDGELRIVFALEGS
;
A
#
# COMPACT_ATOMS: atom_id res chain seq x y z
N MET A 1 5.21 -9.06 11.48
CA MET A 1 5.90 -10.37 11.45
C MET A 1 7.44 -10.25 11.41
N MET A 2 8.05 -9.49 10.48
CA MET A 2 9.52 -9.41 10.39
C MET A 2 10.19 -8.69 11.58
N SER A 3 9.70 -7.52 12.01
CA SER A 3 10.25 -6.82 13.20
C SER A 3 10.11 -7.68 14.46
N TRP A 4 8.94 -8.28 14.73
CA TRP A 4 8.76 -9.18 15.88
C TRP A 4 9.78 -10.33 15.93
N TYR A 5 10.08 -10.98 14.81
CA TYR A 5 11.07 -12.06 14.78
C TYR A 5 12.47 -11.53 15.13
N MET A 6 12.83 -10.36 14.61
CA MET A 6 14.12 -9.71 14.88
C MET A 6 14.23 -9.18 16.32
N ASP A 7 13.13 -8.67 16.88
CA ASP A 7 13.11 -8.08 18.22
C ASP A 7 13.06 -9.14 19.33
N LYS A 8 12.34 -10.25 19.10
CA LYS A 8 12.10 -11.28 20.13
C LYS A 8 12.90 -12.57 19.94
N MET A 9 12.92 -13.14 18.74
CA MET A 9 13.45 -14.50 18.52
C MET A 9 14.93 -14.50 18.14
N PHE A 10 15.34 -13.55 17.31
CA PHE A 10 16.72 -13.43 16.81
C PHE A 10 17.77 -13.24 17.93
N PRO A 11 17.55 -12.40 18.98
CA PRO A 11 18.53 -12.22 20.04
C PRO A 11 18.72 -13.50 20.88
N ILE A 12 17.66 -14.27 21.06
CA ILE A 12 17.69 -15.56 21.77
C ILE A 12 18.50 -16.57 20.95
N GLY A 13 18.20 -16.71 19.66
CA GLY A 13 18.93 -17.61 18.76
C GLY A 13 20.43 -17.29 18.70
N ARG A 14 20.78 -16.00 18.64
CA ARG A 14 22.16 -15.52 18.65
C ARG A 14 22.91 -15.89 19.94
N ARG A 15 22.29 -15.69 21.11
CA ARG A 15 22.88 -16.06 22.41
C ARG A 15 23.07 -17.57 22.54
N VAL A 16 22.06 -18.37 22.14
CA VAL A 16 22.13 -19.84 22.19
C VAL A 16 23.24 -20.36 21.28
N ALA A 17 23.32 -19.85 20.05
CA ALA A 17 24.38 -20.23 19.11
C ALA A 17 25.78 -19.96 19.69
N LYS A 18 25.98 -18.81 20.35
CA LYS A 18 27.26 -18.44 20.99
C LYS A 18 27.68 -19.44 22.08
N VAL A 19 26.72 -19.98 22.83
CA VAL A 19 26.98 -20.95 23.92
C VAL A 19 27.18 -22.38 23.40
N VAL A 20 26.40 -22.79 22.41
CA VAL A 20 26.38 -24.18 21.90
C VAL A 20 27.49 -24.45 20.87
N ARG A 21 27.91 -23.42 20.12
CA ARG A 21 28.96 -23.49 19.08
C ARG A 21 30.25 -24.20 19.52
N PRO A 22 30.91 -23.88 20.65
CA PRO A 22 32.17 -24.53 21.03
C PRO A 22 32.04 -26.03 21.38
N VAL A 23 30.83 -26.50 21.71
CA VAL A 23 30.58 -27.90 22.09
C VAL A 23 30.19 -28.73 20.87
N MET A 24 29.32 -28.20 20.00
CA MET A 24 28.81 -28.89 18.82
C MET A 24 29.80 -28.94 17.65
N SER A 25 30.73 -27.97 17.54
CA SER A 25 31.72 -27.94 16.45
C SER A 25 32.68 -29.14 16.45
N LYS A 26 32.66 -29.98 17.50
CA LYS A 26 33.48 -31.19 17.64
C LYS A 26 32.72 -32.50 17.45
N VAL A 27 31.38 -32.47 17.41
CA VAL A 27 30.55 -33.69 17.51
C VAL A 27 29.52 -33.80 16.36
N SER A 28 29.31 -32.73 15.60
CA SER A 28 28.34 -32.68 14.50
C SER A 28 28.91 -31.98 13.26
N THR A 29 28.53 -32.45 12.07
CA THR A 29 28.90 -31.88 10.76
C THR A 29 28.01 -30.69 10.35
N ILE A 30 26.97 -30.36 11.13
CA ILE A 30 26.04 -29.27 10.81
C ILE A 30 26.69 -27.94 11.24
N PRO A 31 27.01 -27.02 10.31
CA PRO A 31 27.64 -25.75 10.65
C PRO A 31 26.64 -24.87 11.41
N ILE A 32 26.99 -24.53 12.66
CA ILE A 32 26.26 -23.52 13.44
C ILE A 32 26.64 -22.15 12.91
N ALA A 33 25.62 -21.33 12.59
CA ALA A 33 25.81 -19.96 12.14
C ALA A 33 26.74 -19.19 13.08
N ASP A 34 27.75 -18.53 12.49
CA ASP A 34 28.68 -17.71 13.24
C ASP A 34 28.17 -16.28 13.41
N GLU A 35 28.92 -15.47 14.16
CA GLU A 35 28.53 -14.09 14.46
C GLU A 35 28.40 -13.23 13.20
N ALA A 36 29.20 -13.51 12.16
CA ALA A 36 29.15 -12.81 10.88
C ALA A 36 27.87 -13.12 10.11
N VAL A 37 27.37 -14.37 10.17
CA VAL A 37 26.05 -14.74 9.61
C VAL A 37 24.93 -14.00 10.34
N PHE A 38 24.95 -13.96 11.68
CA PHE A 38 23.96 -13.19 12.43
C PHE A 38 24.06 -11.68 12.09
N ASP A 39 25.25 -11.10 12.00
CA ASP A 39 25.41 -9.71 11.60
C ASP A 39 24.90 -9.44 10.18
N ALA A 40 25.11 -10.37 9.25
CA ALA A 40 24.61 -10.24 7.89
C ALA A 40 23.07 -10.27 7.85
N VAL A 41 22.46 -11.16 8.63
CA VAL A 41 21.00 -11.23 8.76
C VAL A 41 20.47 -9.93 9.38
N ALA A 42 21.05 -9.44 10.48
CA ALA A 42 20.63 -8.19 11.11
C ALA A 42 20.68 -7.01 10.13
N ARG A 43 21.82 -6.81 9.43
CA ARG A 43 21.94 -5.75 8.42
C ARG A 43 20.94 -5.89 7.27
N PHE A 44 20.59 -7.10 6.88
CA PHE A 44 19.60 -7.32 5.83
C PHE A 44 18.22 -6.85 6.30
N TYR A 45 17.82 -7.19 7.51
CA TYR A 45 16.56 -6.72 8.10
C TYR A 45 16.54 -5.21 8.30
N ASP A 46 17.62 -4.62 8.82
CA ASP A 46 17.71 -3.15 8.96
C ASP A 46 17.51 -2.44 7.62
N ARG A 47 18.04 -3.00 6.53
CA ARG A 47 17.83 -2.47 5.17
C ARG A 47 16.38 -2.63 4.70
N LEU A 48 15.73 -3.75 4.99
CA LEU A 48 14.33 -3.95 4.65
C LEU A 48 13.41 -2.99 5.40
N ASP A 49 13.69 -2.73 6.67
CA ASP A 49 12.95 -1.77 7.48
C ASP A 49 13.16 -0.35 6.94
N GLY A 50 14.40 0.02 6.58
CA GLY A 50 14.67 1.31 5.92
C GLY A 50 13.97 1.48 4.57
N ILE A 51 13.91 0.42 3.75
CA ILE A 51 13.13 0.44 2.49
C ILE A 51 11.65 0.65 2.79
N ARG A 52 11.11 -0.08 3.77
CA ARG A 52 9.70 0.05 4.15
C ARG A 52 9.38 1.47 4.60
N GLU A 53 10.22 2.06 5.45
CA GLU A 53 10.07 3.44 5.93
C GLU A 53 9.97 4.42 4.76
N ILE A 54 10.93 4.39 3.83
CA ILE A 54 10.97 5.26 2.65
C ILE A 54 9.74 5.07 1.75
N LEU A 55 9.35 3.81 1.49
CA LEU A 55 8.22 3.52 0.60
C LEU A 55 6.87 3.88 1.22
N SER A 56 6.73 3.79 2.55
CA SER A 56 5.49 4.12 3.26
C SER A 56 5.35 5.59 3.65
N ASP A 57 6.42 6.38 3.50
CA ASP A 57 6.38 7.82 3.68
C ASP A 57 5.79 8.49 2.41
N GLY A 58 4.53 8.90 2.50
CA GLY A 58 3.79 9.52 1.39
C GLY A 58 4.26 10.92 1.00
N ASP A 59 5.15 11.54 1.77
CA ASP A 59 5.80 12.82 1.41
C ASP A 59 7.09 12.58 0.61
N VAL A 60 7.62 11.35 0.65
CA VAL A 60 8.85 10.94 -0.05
C VAL A 60 8.54 10.06 -1.26
N THR A 61 7.62 9.10 -1.13
CA THR A 61 7.29 8.11 -2.15
C THR A 61 5.78 7.99 -2.34
N THR A 62 5.33 8.11 -3.59
CA THR A 62 3.97 7.75 -4.00
C THR A 62 4.00 6.79 -5.18
N ALA A 63 2.89 6.08 -5.38
CA ALA A 63 2.64 5.22 -6.53
C ALA A 63 1.59 5.86 -7.45
N ARG A 64 1.74 5.64 -8.76
CA ARG A 64 0.72 5.96 -9.76
C ARG A 64 0.23 4.68 -10.41
N LEU A 65 -1.07 4.43 -10.35
CA LEU A 65 -1.67 3.24 -10.92
C LEU A 65 -1.94 3.47 -12.40
N VAL A 66 -1.42 2.61 -13.27
CA VAL A 66 -1.69 2.68 -14.71
C VAL A 66 -2.63 1.54 -15.10
N MET A 67 -3.71 1.85 -15.80
CA MET A 67 -4.71 0.88 -16.23
C MET A 67 -5.24 1.19 -17.62
N ASN A 68 -5.73 0.18 -18.32
CA ASN A 68 -6.58 0.38 -19.50
C ASN A 68 -8.05 0.53 -19.05
N PRO A 69 -8.90 1.23 -19.82
CA PRO A 69 -10.33 1.32 -19.54
C PRO A 69 -11.06 0.03 -19.96
N GLU A 70 -10.69 -1.07 -19.31
CA GLU A 70 -11.25 -2.41 -19.53
C GLU A 70 -11.70 -2.98 -18.18
N LYS A 71 -12.92 -3.51 -18.10
CA LYS A 71 -13.55 -3.95 -16.85
C LYS A 71 -12.64 -4.78 -15.93
N MET A 72 -11.95 -5.79 -16.46
CA MET A 72 -11.07 -6.65 -15.66
C MET A 72 -9.86 -5.88 -15.12
N VAL A 73 -9.24 -5.04 -15.95
CA VAL A 73 -8.07 -4.25 -15.59
C VAL A 73 -8.42 -3.21 -14.54
N ILE A 74 -9.60 -2.59 -14.65
CA ILE A 74 -10.13 -1.67 -13.64
C ILE A 74 -10.34 -2.39 -12.31
N SER A 75 -10.95 -3.58 -12.31
CA SER A 75 -11.11 -4.37 -11.08
C SER A 75 -9.77 -4.74 -10.44
N GLU A 76 -8.74 -5.03 -11.24
CA GLU A 76 -7.40 -5.33 -10.72
C GLU A 76 -6.70 -4.08 -10.17
N ALA A 77 -6.85 -2.93 -10.84
CA ALA A 77 -6.35 -1.66 -10.35
C ALA A 77 -7.02 -1.26 -9.02
N LYS A 78 -8.34 -1.48 -8.89
CA LYS A 78 -9.09 -1.27 -7.64
C LYS A 78 -8.55 -2.15 -6.51
N ARG A 79 -8.36 -3.46 -6.74
CA ARG A 79 -7.73 -4.37 -5.77
C ARG A 79 -6.31 -3.94 -5.38
N THR A 80 -5.52 -3.52 -6.36
CA THR A 80 -4.15 -3.04 -6.12
C THR A 80 -4.17 -1.76 -5.28
N TYR A 81 -5.11 -0.84 -5.53
CA TYR A 81 -5.26 0.37 -4.73
C TYR A 81 -5.59 0.05 -3.28
N THR A 82 -6.57 -0.83 -3.04
CA THR A 82 -6.89 -1.33 -1.69
C THR A 82 -5.66 -1.92 -1.00
N TYR A 83 -4.88 -2.72 -1.71
CA TYR A 83 -3.69 -3.37 -1.17
C TYR A 83 -2.60 -2.36 -0.82
N LEU A 84 -2.33 -1.39 -1.68
CA LEU A 84 -1.35 -0.34 -1.41
C LEU A 84 -1.77 0.48 -0.18
N GLY A 85 -3.04 0.88 -0.11
CA GLY A 85 -3.61 1.56 1.05
C GLY A 85 -3.49 0.72 2.33
N LEU A 86 -3.86 -0.57 2.25
CA LEU A 86 -3.70 -1.53 3.35
C LEU A 86 -2.27 -1.56 3.86
N PHE A 87 -1.25 -1.50 3.00
CA PHE A 87 0.18 -1.52 3.36
C PHE A 87 0.80 -0.16 3.67
N GLY A 88 0.03 0.93 3.56
CA GLY A 88 0.47 2.28 3.89
C GLY A 88 1.24 2.96 2.76
N TYR A 89 1.10 2.50 1.52
CA TYR A 89 1.71 3.13 0.36
C TYR A 89 0.73 4.15 -0.24
N ALA A 90 1.17 5.41 -0.34
CA ALA A 90 0.35 6.48 -0.92
C ALA A 90 0.22 6.29 -2.44
N VAL A 91 -1.00 6.43 -2.96
CA VAL A 91 -1.27 6.47 -4.41
C VAL A 91 -1.75 7.87 -4.75
N ASP A 92 -0.95 8.63 -5.50
CA ASP A 92 -1.26 10.03 -5.78
C ASP A 92 -1.98 10.24 -7.12
N SER A 93 -1.94 9.26 -8.03
CA SER A 93 -2.62 9.34 -9.32
C SER A 93 -3.05 7.97 -9.88
N ALA A 94 -4.13 7.97 -10.66
CA ALA A 94 -4.59 6.88 -11.49
C ALA A 94 -4.58 7.32 -12.96
N ILE A 95 -3.77 6.66 -13.78
CA ILE A 95 -3.58 6.94 -15.20
C ILE A 95 -4.35 5.90 -16.02
N VAL A 96 -5.35 6.36 -16.76
CA VAL A 96 -6.11 5.59 -17.72
C VAL A 96 -5.45 5.67 -19.08
N ASN A 97 -4.69 4.65 -19.44
CA ASN A 97 -3.99 4.56 -20.71
C ASN A 97 -4.89 3.95 -21.80
N ARG A 98 -4.58 4.24 -23.07
CA ARG A 98 -5.26 3.69 -24.26
C ARG A 98 -6.73 4.08 -24.36
N VAL A 99 -7.06 5.31 -23.97
CA VAL A 99 -8.40 5.89 -24.20
C VAL A 99 -8.58 6.13 -25.70
N LEU A 100 -9.71 5.69 -26.27
CA LEU A 100 -9.98 5.92 -27.68
C LEU A 100 -10.15 7.42 -27.92
N PRO A 101 -9.41 8.04 -28.85
CA PRO A 101 -9.52 9.47 -29.08
C PRO A 101 -10.84 9.81 -29.78
N ASP A 102 -11.38 11.00 -29.47
CA ASP A 102 -12.63 11.50 -30.06
C ASP A 102 -12.57 11.67 -31.59
N SER A 103 -11.36 11.75 -32.16
CA SER A 103 -11.14 11.77 -33.61
C SER A 103 -11.58 10.46 -34.29
N VAL A 104 -11.70 9.35 -33.56
CA VAL A 104 -12.21 8.08 -34.08
C VAL A 104 -13.75 8.12 -34.03
N SER A 105 -14.35 8.70 -35.07
CA SER A 105 -15.81 8.88 -35.17
C SER A 105 -16.52 7.84 -36.04
N ASP A 106 -15.83 6.77 -36.45
CA ASP A 106 -16.43 5.73 -37.29
C ASP A 106 -17.59 5.03 -36.55
N PRO A 107 -18.76 4.85 -37.19
CA PRO A 107 -19.91 4.17 -36.59
C PRO A 107 -19.60 2.80 -35.98
N TYR A 108 -18.60 2.09 -36.50
CA TYR A 108 -18.12 0.81 -35.95
C TYR A 108 -17.65 0.95 -34.50
N PHE A 109 -16.97 2.04 -34.15
CA PHE A 109 -16.44 2.28 -32.81
C PHE A 109 -17.43 2.96 -31.86
N ALA A 110 -18.62 3.36 -32.32
CA ALA A 110 -19.60 4.04 -31.49
C ALA A 110 -19.95 3.25 -30.21
N ARG A 111 -20.09 1.93 -30.31
CA ARG A 111 -20.36 1.06 -29.15
C ARG A 111 -19.16 0.96 -28.20
N TRP A 112 -17.94 0.97 -28.72
CA TRP A 112 -16.74 0.96 -27.88
C TRP A 112 -16.60 2.26 -27.10
N HIS A 113 -16.86 3.41 -27.72
CA HIS A 113 -16.90 4.70 -27.04
C HIS A 113 -17.93 4.72 -25.91
N GLU A 114 -19.14 4.22 -26.13
CA GLU A 114 -20.18 4.15 -25.09
C GLU A 114 -19.75 3.27 -23.90
N ILE A 115 -19.19 2.09 -24.18
CA ILE A 115 -18.69 1.18 -23.14
C ILE A 115 -17.52 1.81 -22.38
N GLN A 116 -16.57 2.42 -23.11
CA GLN A 116 -15.40 3.06 -22.53
C GLN A 116 -15.78 4.27 -21.68
N ALA A 117 -16.76 5.08 -22.08
CA ALA A 117 -17.30 6.17 -21.26
C ALA A 117 -17.86 5.66 -19.92
N GLY A 118 -18.56 4.51 -19.92
CA GLY A 118 -18.99 3.86 -18.69
C GLY A 118 -17.82 3.40 -17.81
N HIS A 119 -16.74 2.91 -18.41
CA HIS A 119 -15.51 2.54 -17.71
C HIS A 119 -14.77 3.75 -17.14
N LEU A 120 -14.65 4.84 -17.89
CA LEU A 120 -14.04 6.08 -17.42
C LEU A 120 -14.80 6.64 -16.23
N LYS A 121 -16.13 6.64 -16.29
CA LYS A 121 -16.97 7.05 -15.15
C LYS A 121 -16.76 6.16 -13.91
N ASP A 122 -16.70 4.84 -14.06
CA ASP A 122 -16.42 3.91 -12.96
C ASP A 122 -15.02 4.11 -12.34
N ILE A 123 -14.06 4.57 -13.14
CA ILE A 123 -12.72 4.94 -12.67
C ILE A 123 -12.78 6.28 -11.92
N GLU A 124 -13.39 7.32 -12.48
CA GLU A 124 -13.51 8.63 -11.84
C GLU A 124 -14.21 8.53 -10.47
N GLU A 125 -15.31 7.78 -10.40
CA GLU A 125 -16.03 7.53 -9.15
C GLU A 125 -15.21 6.68 -8.18
N GLY A 126 -14.52 5.66 -8.68
CA GLY A 126 -13.76 4.73 -7.84
C GLY A 126 -12.50 5.34 -7.25
N PHE A 127 -11.82 6.19 -8.00
CA PHE A 127 -10.57 6.85 -7.60
C PHE A 127 -10.81 8.28 -7.11
N ALA A 128 -12.04 8.59 -6.66
CA ALA A 128 -12.37 9.89 -6.09
C ALA A 128 -11.39 10.30 -4.97
N GLY A 129 -10.92 11.54 -5.02
CA GLY A 129 -9.89 12.06 -4.10
C GLY A 129 -8.45 11.74 -4.53
N THR A 130 -8.26 10.97 -5.60
CA THR A 130 -6.97 10.76 -6.28
C THR A 130 -6.98 11.56 -7.60
N ASP A 131 -5.83 12.02 -8.07
CA ASP A 131 -5.71 12.61 -9.41
C ASP A 131 -5.99 11.52 -10.46
N VAL A 132 -6.93 11.76 -11.38
CA VAL A 132 -7.23 10.81 -12.47
C VAL A 132 -6.86 11.48 -13.79
N ARG A 133 -6.03 10.81 -14.56
CA ARG A 133 -5.57 11.30 -15.87
C ARG A 133 -5.84 10.28 -16.95
N SER A 134 -6.09 10.74 -18.15
CA SER A 134 -6.24 9.89 -19.33
C SER A 134 -5.08 10.12 -20.29
N LEU A 135 -4.70 9.06 -20.98
CA LEU A 135 -3.77 9.09 -22.10
C LEU A 135 -4.42 8.36 -23.27
N ARG A 136 -4.46 8.98 -24.43
CA ARG A 136 -5.12 8.38 -25.59
C ARG A 136 -4.37 7.16 -26.09
N LEU A 137 -5.06 6.36 -26.89
CA LEU A 137 -4.45 5.33 -27.71
C LEU A 137 -3.68 5.99 -28.86
N PHE A 138 -2.35 5.86 -28.84
CA PHE A 138 -1.48 6.30 -29.93
C PHE A 138 -1.53 5.32 -31.11
N GLU A 139 -1.28 5.83 -32.32
CA GLU A 139 -1.27 5.06 -33.57
C GLU A 139 0.01 4.23 -33.75
N GLU A 140 1.04 4.50 -32.95
CA GLU A 140 2.33 3.81 -32.95
C GLU A 140 2.84 3.55 -31.54
N GLU A 141 3.87 2.72 -31.42
CA GLU A 141 4.53 2.47 -30.14
C GLU A 141 5.36 3.69 -29.72
N MET A 142 5.09 4.23 -28.54
CA MET A 142 5.74 5.44 -28.02
C MET A 142 7.11 5.12 -27.40
N VAL A 143 8.08 4.80 -28.25
CA VAL A 143 9.43 4.38 -27.85
C VAL A 143 10.47 5.46 -28.14
N GLY A 144 11.33 5.72 -27.16
CA GLY A 144 12.44 6.66 -27.28
C GLY A 144 12.11 8.06 -26.76
N PRO A 145 13.13 8.89 -26.46
CA PRO A 145 12.95 10.17 -25.77
C PRO A 145 12.03 11.15 -26.50
N GLU A 146 12.01 11.15 -27.83
CA GLU A 146 11.21 12.05 -28.66
C GLU A 146 9.71 11.76 -28.52
N LEU A 147 9.32 10.49 -28.66
CA LEU A 147 7.93 10.07 -28.51
C LEU A 147 7.48 10.14 -27.04
N LEU A 148 8.37 9.84 -26.09
CA LEU A 148 8.06 9.99 -24.67
C LEU A 148 7.83 11.46 -24.26
N ARG A 149 8.40 12.45 -24.95
CA ARG A 149 8.04 13.87 -24.74
C ARG A 149 6.60 14.15 -25.15
N VAL A 150 6.12 13.58 -26.25
CA VAL A 150 4.71 13.71 -26.66
C VAL A 150 3.78 13.11 -25.61
N VAL A 151 4.13 11.94 -25.05
CA VAL A 151 3.37 11.32 -23.94
C VAL A 151 3.40 12.21 -22.70
N ALA A 152 4.56 12.78 -22.37
CA ALA A 152 4.70 13.66 -21.21
C ALA A 152 3.88 14.95 -21.36
N ASP A 153 3.92 15.57 -22.54
CA ASP A 153 3.16 16.79 -22.83
C ASP A 153 1.64 16.53 -22.76
N GLU A 154 1.16 15.38 -23.24
CA GLU A 154 -0.26 15.02 -23.16
C GLU A 154 -0.71 14.70 -21.73
N LEU A 155 0.11 13.95 -20.97
CA LEU A 155 -0.26 13.47 -19.64
C LEU A 155 -0.07 14.52 -18.54
N TYR A 156 1.02 15.28 -18.61
CA TYR A 156 1.44 16.20 -17.56
C TYR A 156 1.34 17.68 -17.98
N GLY A 157 1.52 17.99 -19.27
CA GLY A 157 1.61 19.36 -19.74
C GLY A 157 2.71 20.12 -18.99
N ASP A 158 2.35 21.24 -18.37
CA ASP A 158 3.29 22.06 -17.59
C ASP A 158 3.51 21.55 -16.14
N ILE A 159 2.83 20.49 -15.73
CA ILE A 159 2.97 19.93 -14.37
C ILE A 159 4.26 19.10 -14.30
N ASP A 160 5.10 19.40 -13.31
CA ASP A 160 6.30 18.60 -13.03
C ASP A 160 5.89 17.18 -12.59
N PRO A 161 6.25 16.12 -13.34
CA PRO A 161 5.87 14.75 -12.99
C PRO A 161 6.54 14.23 -11.72
N THR A 162 7.56 14.92 -11.18
CA THR A 162 8.23 14.59 -9.91
C THR A 162 7.46 15.08 -8.68
N HIS A 163 6.49 15.98 -8.85
CA HIS A 163 5.61 16.42 -7.77
C HIS A 163 4.47 15.45 -7.52
N LYS A 164 3.97 15.46 -6.28
CA LYS A 164 2.77 14.74 -5.87
C LYS A 164 1.54 15.35 -6.54
N LEU A 165 0.67 14.50 -7.12
CA LEU A 165 -0.51 14.95 -7.86
C LEU A 165 -1.79 15.03 -7.01
N SER A 166 -1.82 14.38 -5.85
CA SER A 166 -2.90 14.50 -4.86
C SER A 166 -2.41 14.20 -3.44
N GLU A 167 -3.13 14.67 -2.42
CA GLU A 167 -2.74 14.53 -1.01
C GLU A 167 -3.14 13.19 -0.36
N ALA A 168 -3.43 12.17 -1.15
CA ALA A 168 -3.91 10.88 -0.63
C ALA A 168 -2.94 10.27 0.41
N GLN A 169 -3.43 10.06 1.63
CA GLN A 169 -2.70 9.39 2.70
C GLN A 169 -3.25 7.98 2.90
N ALA A 170 -2.35 6.99 2.89
CA ALA A 170 -2.73 5.59 3.04
C ALA A 170 -2.97 5.17 4.50
N LEU A 171 -2.29 5.81 5.47
CA LEU A 171 -2.38 5.49 6.89
C LEU A 171 -2.15 6.75 7.72
N ARG A 172 -3.01 7.03 8.71
CA ARG A 172 -2.86 8.16 9.64
C ARG A 172 -3.44 7.85 11.01
N ILE A 173 -3.02 8.61 12.01
CA ILE A 173 -3.53 8.53 13.38
C ILE A 173 -4.19 9.86 13.71
N ASP A 174 -5.49 9.83 13.95
CA ASP A 174 -6.29 10.99 14.29
C ASP A 174 -6.68 10.96 15.78
N SER A 175 -6.88 12.13 16.38
CA SER A 175 -7.57 12.23 17.66
C SER A 175 -9.08 12.14 17.41
N SER A 176 -9.79 11.27 18.13
CA SER A 176 -11.24 11.16 17.97
C SER A 176 -11.94 12.42 18.50
N THR A 177 -13.07 12.77 17.91
CA THR A 177 -13.90 13.90 18.35
C THR A 177 -14.61 13.66 19.68
N GLU A 178 -14.65 12.41 20.17
CA GLU A 178 -15.24 12.02 21.45
C GLU A 178 -14.16 11.57 22.46
N GLY A 179 -14.15 12.19 23.64
CA GLY A 179 -13.67 11.52 24.87
C GLY A 179 -12.21 11.06 24.94
N GLY A 180 -11.27 11.69 24.23
CA GLY A 180 -9.84 11.33 24.32
C GLY A 180 -9.49 9.97 23.67
N ASP A 181 -10.40 9.40 22.88
CA ASP A 181 -10.16 8.24 22.01
C ASP A 181 -9.21 8.62 20.86
N VAL A 182 -8.52 7.62 20.30
CA VAL A 182 -7.58 7.79 19.18
C VAL A 182 -8.00 6.86 18.05
N GLU A 183 -7.93 7.33 16.81
CA GLU A 183 -8.34 6.58 15.63
C GLU A 183 -7.13 6.25 14.76
N LEU A 184 -6.96 4.97 14.43
CA LEU A 184 -6.08 4.55 13.35
C LEU A 184 -6.93 4.49 12.08
N VAL A 185 -6.60 5.32 11.10
CA VAL A 185 -7.33 5.45 9.83
C VAL A 185 -6.47 4.91 8.71
N MET A 186 -7.04 4.04 7.89
CA MET A 186 -6.35 3.41 6.77
C MET A 186 -7.21 3.49 5.51
N SER A 187 -6.60 3.89 4.39
CA SER A 187 -7.26 3.88 3.08
C SER A 187 -7.41 2.43 2.61
N VAL A 188 -8.66 1.99 2.45
CA VAL A 188 -9.04 0.66 1.96
C VAL A 188 -10.23 0.82 1.00
N PRO A 189 -10.06 1.56 -0.11
CA PRO A 189 -11.14 1.81 -1.04
C PRO A 189 -11.69 0.48 -1.57
N PHE A 190 -12.96 0.47 -1.97
CA PHE A 190 -13.66 -0.70 -2.53
C PHE A 190 -13.88 -1.88 -1.58
N VAL A 191 -13.57 -1.75 -0.29
CA VAL A 191 -13.76 -2.82 0.69
C VAL A 191 -15.11 -2.68 1.37
N GLU A 192 -15.86 -3.78 1.41
CA GLU A 192 -17.10 -3.88 2.18
C GLU A 192 -16.84 -4.32 3.63
N ARG A 193 -17.78 -4.01 4.53
CA ARG A 193 -17.57 -4.22 5.98
C ARG A 193 -17.32 -5.69 6.35
N ASP A 194 -17.99 -6.61 5.68
CA ASP A 194 -17.90 -8.06 5.90
C ASP A 194 -16.62 -8.69 5.34
N GLU A 195 -15.84 -7.94 4.57
CA GLU A 195 -14.54 -8.38 4.04
C GLU A 195 -13.36 -8.11 4.98
N VAL A 196 -13.59 -7.42 6.11
CA VAL A 196 -12.55 -7.04 7.07
C VAL A 196 -12.61 -7.88 8.34
N ASP A 197 -11.50 -8.53 8.65
CA ASP A 197 -11.26 -9.18 9.94
C ASP A 197 -10.14 -8.45 10.71
N LEU A 198 -10.38 -8.23 12.01
CA LEU A 198 -9.48 -7.53 12.91
C LEU A 198 -9.16 -8.39 14.12
N MET A 199 -7.87 -8.63 14.33
CA MET A 199 -7.38 -9.36 15.47
C MET A 199 -6.28 -8.56 16.16
N ARG A 200 -6.38 -8.39 17.48
CA ARG A 200 -5.30 -7.81 18.27
C ARG A 200 -4.52 -8.89 19.00
N HIS A 201 -3.19 -8.77 19.01
CA HIS A 201 -2.33 -9.61 19.82
C HIS A 201 -1.20 -8.78 20.45
N GLY A 202 -1.29 -8.51 21.75
CA GLY A 202 -0.36 -7.62 22.45
C GLY A 202 -0.39 -6.21 21.87
N ASP A 203 0.76 -5.77 21.36
CA ASP A 203 1.01 -4.44 20.80
C ASP A 203 0.82 -4.40 19.26
N GLU A 204 0.28 -5.47 18.69
CA GLU A 204 0.00 -5.58 17.25
C GLU A 204 -1.49 -5.66 16.95
N VAL A 205 -1.88 -5.01 15.85
CA VAL A 205 -3.18 -5.22 15.20
C VAL A 205 -2.97 -5.88 13.85
N PHE A 206 -3.67 -6.99 13.66
CA PHE A 206 -3.77 -7.69 12.39
C PHE A 206 -5.04 -7.21 11.69
N VAL A 207 -4.86 -6.71 10.48
CA VAL A 207 -5.93 -6.33 9.57
C VAL A 207 -5.93 -7.29 8.41
N THR A 208 -7.02 -8.01 8.21
CA THR A 208 -7.20 -8.94 7.10
C THR A 208 -8.30 -8.41 6.19
N ILE A 209 -8.01 -8.32 4.89
CA ILE A 209 -8.95 -7.92 3.84
C ILE A 209 -8.84 -8.92 2.69
N GLY A 210 -9.87 -9.75 2.52
CA GLY A 210 -9.83 -10.87 1.58
C GLY A 210 -8.61 -11.78 1.82
N PRO A 211 -7.72 -11.99 0.83
CA PRO A 211 -6.53 -12.83 0.99
C PRO A 211 -5.35 -12.10 1.65
N TYR A 212 -5.45 -10.80 1.88
CA TYR A 212 -4.33 -9.98 2.36
C TYR A 212 -4.41 -9.79 3.86
N ARG A 213 -3.27 -9.98 4.54
CA ARG A 213 -3.16 -9.76 5.98
C ARG A 213 -1.96 -8.88 6.27
N ARG A 214 -2.18 -7.76 6.96
CA ARG A 214 -1.14 -6.87 7.48
C ARG A 214 -1.10 -6.94 9.00
N SER A 215 0.10 -6.90 9.56
CA SER A 215 0.31 -6.63 10.99
C SER A 215 0.88 -5.22 11.16
N LEU A 216 0.26 -4.45 12.04
CA LEU A 216 0.60 -3.09 12.41
C LEU A 216 1.10 -3.10 13.84
N MET A 217 2.33 -2.63 14.04
CA MET A 217 2.85 -2.31 15.37
C MET A 217 2.15 -1.03 15.83
N LEU A 218 1.57 -1.06 17.03
CA LEU A 218 0.92 0.11 17.61
C LEU A 218 1.98 1.03 18.24
N PRO A 219 1.94 2.35 18.00
CA PRO A 219 2.72 3.30 18.78
C PRO A 219 2.27 3.26 20.25
N ASP A 220 3.15 3.73 21.15
CA ASP A 220 2.93 3.69 22.60
C ASP A 220 1.60 4.34 23.04
N SER A 221 1.13 5.34 22.30
CA SER A 221 -0.16 6.01 22.53
C SER A 221 -1.37 5.09 22.37
N LEU A 222 -1.26 4.03 21.56
CA LEU A 222 -2.30 3.05 21.25
C LEU A 222 -2.11 1.71 21.99
N GLN A 223 -0.89 1.38 22.41
CA GLN A 223 -0.60 0.12 23.12
C GLN A 223 -1.42 -0.03 24.41
N ARG A 224 -1.63 1.07 25.15
CA ARG A 224 -2.37 1.07 26.43
C ARG A 224 -3.89 1.20 26.30
N ARG A 225 -4.40 1.17 25.07
CA ARG A 225 -5.83 1.33 24.75
C ARG A 225 -6.40 0.02 24.22
N THR A 226 -7.70 -0.19 24.29
CA THR A 226 -8.39 -1.33 23.68
C THR A 226 -9.14 -0.91 22.42
N ILE A 227 -9.32 -1.85 21.48
CA ILE A 227 -10.13 -1.59 20.28
C ILE A 227 -11.59 -1.51 20.72
N ARG A 228 -12.19 -0.32 20.62
CA ARG A 228 -13.60 -0.09 20.95
C ARG A 228 -14.50 -0.45 19.78
N SER A 229 -14.11 -0.06 18.58
CA SER A 229 -14.84 -0.37 17.36
C SER A 229 -13.97 -0.25 16.14
N ALA A 230 -14.42 -0.84 15.03
CA ALA A 230 -13.86 -0.59 13.72
C ALA A 230 -14.99 -0.46 12.70
N LYS A 231 -14.87 0.52 11.81
CA LYS A 231 -15.86 0.82 10.79
C LYS A 231 -15.19 1.22 9.49
N ILE A 232 -15.73 0.75 8.37
CA ILE A 232 -15.40 1.30 7.07
C ILE A 232 -16.41 2.41 6.76
N ARG A 233 -15.90 3.56 6.32
CA ARG A 233 -16.71 4.67 5.85
C ARG A 233 -15.90 5.48 4.84
N ASP A 234 -16.52 5.78 3.70
CA ASP A 234 -15.94 6.61 2.64
C ASP A 234 -14.57 6.08 2.16
N GLY A 235 -14.44 4.75 2.03
CA GLY A 235 -13.20 4.09 1.60
C GLY A 235 -12.10 4.02 2.68
N GLU A 236 -12.37 4.45 3.91
CA GLU A 236 -11.42 4.40 5.02
C GLU A 236 -11.88 3.43 6.12
N LEU A 237 -10.98 2.53 6.54
CA LEU A 237 -11.11 1.73 7.76
C LEU A 237 -10.63 2.58 8.94
N ARG A 238 -11.56 2.90 9.84
CA ARG A 238 -11.30 3.61 11.10
C ARG A 238 -11.37 2.64 12.26
N ILE A 239 -10.26 2.47 12.97
CA ILE A 239 -10.17 1.63 14.18
C ILE A 239 -10.05 2.56 15.38
N VAL A 240 -11.07 2.55 16.24
CA VAL A 240 -11.17 3.43 17.41
C VAL A 240 -10.56 2.73 18.63
N PHE A 241 -9.63 3.42 19.29
CA PHE A 241 -8.95 2.95 20.50
C PHE A 241 -9.33 3.78 21.72
N ALA A 242 -9.89 3.13 22.74
CA ALA A 242 -10.30 3.75 24.00
C ALA A 242 -9.38 3.34 25.16
N LEU A 243 -9.25 4.20 26.17
CA LEU A 243 -8.52 3.84 27.39
C LEU A 243 -9.26 2.71 28.12
N GLU A 244 -8.51 1.76 28.71
CA GLU A 244 -9.13 0.73 29.55
C GLU A 244 -9.84 1.39 30.75
N GLY A 245 -11.17 1.28 30.82
CA GLY A 245 -11.97 1.69 31.98
C GLY A 245 -12.91 2.90 31.82
N SER A 246 -13.19 3.34 30.58
CA SER A 246 -14.19 4.38 30.28
C SER A 246 -15.47 3.81 29.64
#